data_AF-A0A179BN01-F1
#
_entry.id   AF-A0A179BN01-F1
#
_cell.length_a   1.000
_cell.length_b   1.000
_cell.length_c   1.000
_cell.angle_alpha   90.00
_cell.angle_beta   90.00
_cell.angle_gamma   90.00
#
_symmetry.space_group_name_H-M   'P 1'
#
loop_
_entity.id
_entity.type
_entity.pdbx_description
1 polymer ?
#
loop_
_entity_poly.entity_id
_entity_poly.type
_entity_poly.pdbx_seq_one_letter_code
_entity_poly.pdbx_strand_id
1 'polypeptide(L)' 'MYGNLPHNRGQEGKPMPQPFSTARLEARISTDMHSMLKRAAELQGRTMTDFVVADVQDAAQRAIEQAEIIFRSFL' A
#
# COMPACT_ATOMS: atom_id res chain seq x y z
N MET A 1 -33.69 -37.33 25.26
CA MET A 1 -32.24 -37.18 25.03
C MET A 1 -32.07 -37.04 23.51
N TYR A 2 -31.84 -35.89 22.89
CA TYR A 2 -30.99 -34.73 23.21
C TYR A 2 -31.81 -33.43 23.26
N GLY A 3 -31.50 -32.56 24.22
CA GLY A 3 -32.00 -31.18 24.24
C GLY A 3 -31.15 -30.32 23.33
N ASN A 4 -31.79 -29.51 22.48
CA ASN A 4 -31.09 -28.51 21.67
C ASN A 4 -30.41 -27.51 22.60
N LEU A 5 -29.08 -27.59 22.67
CA LEU A 5 -28.25 -26.57 23.30
C LEU A 5 -28.16 -25.36 22.35
N PRO A 6 -28.52 -24.16 22.79
CA PRO A 6 -28.35 -22.95 21.99
C PRO A 6 -26.86 -22.66 21.88
N HIS A 7 -26.32 -22.67 20.66
CA HIS A 7 -24.90 -22.41 20.37
C HIS A 7 -24.51 -20.92 20.52
N ASN A 8 -25.25 -20.13 21.30
CA ASN A 8 -25.02 -18.69 21.40
C ASN A 8 -24.47 -18.33 22.78
N ARG A 9 -23.16 -18.51 22.94
CA ARG A 9 -22.41 -17.91 24.05
C ARG A 9 -20.96 -17.64 23.61
N GLY A 10 -20.66 -16.37 23.34
CA GLY A 10 -19.28 -15.88 23.37
C GLY A 10 -18.71 -15.14 22.15
N GLN A 11 -19.50 -14.75 21.15
CA GLN A 11 -19.00 -13.81 20.11
C GLN A 11 -19.29 -12.35 20.50
N GLU A 12 -18.87 -11.96 21.71
CA GLU A 12 -18.79 -10.57 22.13
C GLU A 12 -17.39 -10.03 21.77
N GLY A 13 -17.32 -9.08 20.85
CA GLY A 13 -16.25 -8.07 20.86
C GLY A 13 -14.95 -8.32 20.10
N LYS A 14 -14.87 -9.24 19.12
CA LYS A 14 -13.74 -9.19 18.18
C LYS A 14 -14.06 -8.20 17.06
N PRO A 15 -13.38 -7.03 16.94
CA PRO A 15 -13.51 -6.22 15.75
C PRO A 15 -13.18 -7.15 14.57
N MET A 16 -14.15 -7.34 13.67
CA MET A 16 -13.89 -8.02 12.41
C MET A 16 -12.69 -7.27 11.79
N PRO A 17 -11.62 -7.97 11.36
CA PRO A 17 -10.53 -7.30 10.69
C PRO A 17 -11.14 -6.56 9.50
N GLN A 18 -11.13 -5.23 9.55
CA GLN A 18 -11.58 -4.43 8.44
C GLN A 18 -10.74 -4.86 7.24
N PRO A 19 -11.36 -5.21 6.10
CA PRO A 19 -10.58 -5.59 4.94
C PRO A 19 -9.70 -4.39 4.58
N PHE A 20 -8.39 -4.53 4.75
CA PHE A 20 -7.44 -3.56 4.24
C PHE A 20 -7.72 -3.43 2.74
N SER A 21 -8.23 -2.28 2.31
CA SER A 21 -8.47 -2.04 0.88
C SER A 21 -7.13 -1.99 0.17
N THR A 22 -6.74 -3.12 -0.44
CA THR A 22 -5.53 -3.21 -1.25
C THR A 22 -5.85 -2.76 -2.68
N ALA A 23 -5.15 -1.74 -3.16
CA ALA A 23 -5.14 -1.39 -4.58
C ALA A 23 -3.94 -2.06 -5.28
N ARG A 24 -4.11 -2.49 -6.54
CA ARG A 24 -3.02 -3.06 -7.34
C ARG A 24 -2.41 -1.97 -8.23
N LEU A 25 -1.10 -1.83 -8.17
CA LEU A 25 -0.34 -0.98 -9.08
C LEU A 25 0.01 -1.78 -10.35
N GLU A 26 -0.60 -1.44 -11.48
CA GLU A 26 -0.29 -2.02 -12.79
C GLU A 26 0.40 -0.97 -13.66
N ALA A 27 1.65 -1.23 -14.06
CA ALA A 27 2.40 -0.36 -14.96
C ALA A 27 3.17 -1.22 -15.97
N ARG A 28 3.10 -0.85 -17.26
CA ARG A 28 3.91 -1.47 -18.30
C ARG A 28 5.19 -0.67 -18.43
N ILE A 29 6.33 -1.31 -18.20
CA ILE A 29 7.66 -0.71 -18.32
C ILE A 29 8.47 -1.41 -19.40
N SER A 30 9.42 -0.70 -20.00
CA SER A 30 10.36 -1.29 -20.94
C SER A 30 11.35 -2.22 -20.21
N THR A 31 11.95 -3.14 -20.96
CA THR A 31 12.95 -4.09 -20.43
C THR A 31 14.18 -3.38 -19.87
N ASP A 32 14.60 -2.27 -20.50
CA ASP A 32 15.73 -1.45 -20.05
C ASP A 32 15.42 -0.80 -18.71
N MET A 33 14.22 -0.22 -18.56
CA MET A 33 13.78 0.38 -17.30
C MET A 33 13.69 -0.68 -16.19
N HIS A 34 13.15 -1.87 -16.49
CA HIS A 34 13.12 -2.96 -15.53
C HIS A 34 14.52 -3.37 -15.06
N SER A 35 15.48 -3.48 -15.99
CA SER A 35 16.86 -3.85 -15.65
C SER A 35 17.55 -2.79 -14.78
N MET A 36 17.29 -1.51 -15.07
CA MET A 36 17.79 -0.39 -14.28
C MET A 36 17.20 -0.39 -12.87
N LEU A 37 15.87 -0.54 -12.74
CA LEU A 37 15.17 -0.59 -11.46
C LEU A 37 15.63 -1.78 -10.61
N LYS A 38 15.80 -2.95 -11.22
CA LYS A 38 16.30 -4.14 -10.53
C LYS A 38 17.69 -3.88 -9.94
N ARG A 39 18.61 -3.32 -10.74
CA ARG A 39 19.96 -2.99 -10.27
C ARG A 39 19.94 -1.95 -9.15
N ALA A 40 19.11 -0.92 -9.25
CA ALA A 40 18.98 0.10 -8.21
C ALA A 40 18.45 -0.51 -6.88
N ALA A 41 17.49 -1.41 -6.96
CA ALA A 41 16.97 -2.13 -5.80
C ALA A 41 18.01 -3.05 -5.16
N GLU A 42 18.77 -3.79 -5.97
CA GLU A 42 19.89 -4.63 -5.52
C GLU A 42 20.96 -3.81 -4.78
N LEU A 43 21.30 -2.62 -5.28
CA LEU A 43 22.24 -1.70 -4.62
C LEU A 43 21.75 -1.22 -3.25
N GLN A 44 20.45 -1.13 -3.05
CA GLN A 44 19.83 -0.74 -1.78
C GLN A 44 19.48 -1.94 -0.88
N GLY A 45 19.75 -3.18 -1.32
CA GLY A 45 19.48 -4.39 -0.55
C GLY A 45 17.99 -4.70 -0.38
N ARG A 46 17.15 -4.25 -1.31
CA ARG A 46 15.69 -4.46 -1.27
C ARG A 46 15.16 -5.04 -2.57
N THR A 47 13.91 -5.51 -2.55
CA THR A 47 13.27 -6.04 -3.76
C THR A 47 12.92 -4.91 -4.73
N MET A 48 12.85 -5.21 -6.04
CA MET A 48 12.48 -4.23 -7.05
C MET A 48 11.11 -3.60 -6.78
N THR A 49 10.14 -4.40 -6.34
CA THR A 49 8.79 -3.90 -6.02
C THR A 49 8.82 -2.96 -4.83
N ASP A 50 9.54 -3.30 -3.76
CA ASP A 50 9.70 -2.42 -2.60
C ASP A 50 10.41 -1.11 -2.97
N PHE A 51 11.45 -1.20 -3.80
CA PHE A 51 12.14 -0.04 -4.36
C PHE A 51 11.18 0.91 -5.09
N VAL A 52 10.40 0.37 -6.03
CA VAL A 52 9.47 1.17 -6.84
C VAL A 52 8.37 1.77 -5.99
N VAL A 53 7.78 1.00 -5.07
CA VAL A 53 6.69 1.50 -4.21
C VAL A 53 7.18 2.64 -3.31
N ALA A 54 8.36 2.51 -2.72
CA ALA A 54 8.92 3.56 -1.87
C ALA A 54 9.25 4.83 -2.67
N ASP A 55 9.84 4.69 -3.86
CA ASP A 55 10.20 5.82 -4.71
C ASP A 55 8.96 6.56 -5.23
N VAL A 56 7.92 5.81 -5.64
CA VAL A 56 6.63 6.38 -6.04
C VAL A 56 5.93 7.07 -4.87
N GLN A 57 5.99 6.52 -3.66
CA GLN A 57 5.40 7.13 -2.48
C GLN A 57 6.08 8.46 -2.13
N ASP A 58 7.42 8.50 -2.13
CA ASP A 58 8.19 9.72 -1.88
C ASP A 58 7.92 10.78 -2.96
N ALA A 59 7.91 10.39 -4.23
CA ALA A 59 7.60 11.28 -5.34
C ALA A 59 6.16 11.84 -5.27
N ALA A 60 5.17 11.00 -4.93
CA ALA A 60 3.79 11.42 -4.76
C ALA A 60 3.63 12.38 -3.57
N GLN A 61 4.28 12.09 -2.45
CA GLN A 61 4.25 12.95 -1.26
C GLN A 61 4.82 14.34 -1.58
N ARG A 62 5.97 14.40 -2.24
CA ARG A 62 6.57 15.67 -2.69
C ARG A 62 5.67 16.43 -3.65
N ALA A 63 5.06 15.73 -4.61
CA ALA A 63 4.16 16.36 -5.57
C ALA A 63 2.92 16.96 -4.89
N ILE A 64 2.36 16.26 -3.90
CA ILE A 64 1.23 16.76 -3.09
C ILE A 64 1.66 17.97 -2.25
N GLU A 65 2.79 17.88 -1.54
CA GLU A 65 3.30 18.99 -0.74
C GLU A 65 3.54 20.25 -1.59
N GLN A 66 4.14 20.09 -2.77
CA GLN A 66 4.32 21.19 -3.72
C GLN A 66 2.99 21.75 -4.23
N ALA A 67 2.01 20.90 -4.51
CA ALA A 67 0.68 21.33 -4.94
C ALA A 67 -0.09 22.04 -3.81
N GLU A 68 0.04 21.60 -2.56
CA GLU A 68 -0.58 22.24 -1.40
C GLU A 68 0.07 23.59 -1.06
N ILE A 69 1.38 23.75 -1.29
CA ILE A 69 2.06 25.05 -1.17
C ILE A 69 1.46 26.06 -2.17
N ILE A 70 1.15 25.62 -3.39
CA ILE A 70 0.51 26.48 -4.41
C ILE A 70 -0.89 26.87 -3.94
N PHE A 71 -1.68 25.92 -3.42
CA PHE A 71 -3.06 26.18 -3.00
C PHE A 71 -3.15 27.08 -1.76
N ARG A 72 -2.29 26.88 -0.76
CA ARG A 72 -2.32 27.66 0.50
C ARG A 72 -1.85 29.11 0.31
N SER A 73 -1.12 29.43 -0.76
CA SER A 73 -0.66 30.80 -1.04
C SER A 73 -1.75 31.71 -1.62
N PHE A 74 -2.93 31.18 -1.96
CA PHE A 74 -4.02 31.94 -2.59
C PHE A 74 -5.28 32.07 -1.69
N LEU A 75 -5.11 32.10 -0.37
CA LEU A 75 -6.18 32.38 0.61
C LEU A 75 -5.87 33.59 1.47
#